data_AF-A0A7C5W8X7-F1
#
_entry.id   AF-A0A7C5W8X7-F1
#
_cell.length_a   1.000
_cell.length_b   1.000
_cell.length_c   1.000
_cell.angle_alpha   90.00
_cell.angle_beta   90.00
_cell.angle_gamma   90.00
#
_symmetry.space_group_name_H-M   'P 1'
#
loop_
_entity.id
_entity.type
_entity.pdbx_description
1 polymer ?
#
loop_
_entity_poly.entity_id
_entity_poly.type
_entity_poly.pdbx_seq_one_letter_code
_entity_poly.pdbx_strand_id
1 'polypeptide(L)'
;MASEKPIPLRAWYFRHGVPRRFYEELAEEGLLYAFLQEHCAQLVREDERFRQDMYEILLRCSPEPVPELERELLAELCAALSYFLEYTRPWREARR
;
A
#
# COMPACT_ATOMS: atom_id res chain seq x y z
N MET A 1 15.25 -17.62 17.90
CA MET A 1 14.11 -17.06 17.15
C MET A 1 14.69 -16.31 15.98
N ALA A 2 14.64 -16.89 14.79
CA ALA A 2 15.25 -16.29 13.60
C ALA A 2 14.38 -15.11 13.17
N SER A 3 14.93 -13.90 13.28
CA SER A 3 14.36 -12.70 12.64
C SER A 3 14.49 -12.91 11.14
N GLU A 4 13.37 -13.20 10.47
CA GLU A 4 13.31 -13.33 9.02
C GLU A 4 13.72 -11.99 8.41
N LYS A 5 14.92 -11.96 7.82
CA LYS A 5 15.43 -10.79 7.12
C LYS A 5 14.44 -10.44 5.99
N PRO A 6 14.13 -9.16 5.78
CA PRO A 6 13.19 -8.75 4.75
C PRO A 6 13.68 -9.25 3.40
N ILE A 7 12.86 -10.07 2.75
CA ILE A 7 13.16 -10.64 1.42
C ILE A 7 13.36 -9.46 0.45
N PRO A 8 14.48 -9.34 -0.27
CA PRO A 8 14.69 -8.22 -1.19
C PRO A 8 13.63 -8.24 -2.30
N LEU A 9 13.14 -7.06 -2.72
CA LEU A 9 12.09 -6.86 -3.74
C LEU A 9 12.21 -7.83 -4.93
N ARG A 10 13.44 -8.04 -5.43
CA ARG A 10 13.73 -8.96 -6.53
C ARG A 10 13.23 -10.39 -6.34
N ALA A 11 13.26 -10.92 -5.12
CA ALA A 11 12.96 -12.32 -4.86
C ALA A 11 11.46 -12.65 -4.82
N TRP A 12 10.58 -11.67 -4.58
CA TRP A 12 9.13 -11.86 -4.64
C TRP A 12 8.64 -11.90 -6.11
N TYR A 13 9.04 -10.91 -6.91
CA TYR A 13 8.72 -10.86 -8.35
C TYR A 13 9.26 -12.08 -9.13
N PHE A 14 10.47 -12.56 -8.78
CA PHE A 14 11.04 -13.77 -9.40
C PHE A 14 10.27 -15.05 -9.05
N ARG A 15 9.66 -15.12 -7.85
CA ARG A 15 8.89 -16.28 -7.38
C ARG A 15 7.54 -16.39 -8.10
N HIS A 16 6.96 -15.27 -8.52
CA HIS A 16 5.66 -15.23 -9.22
C HIS A 16 5.77 -15.00 -10.73
N GLY A 17 6.99 -14.85 -11.29
CA GLY A 17 7.22 -14.79 -12.74
C GLY A 17 6.78 -13.49 -13.42
N VAL A 18 6.40 -12.46 -12.66
CA VAL A 18 5.94 -11.18 -13.19
C VAL A 18 7.12 -10.19 -13.20
N PRO A 19 7.57 -9.69 -14.36
CA PRO A 19 8.59 -8.65 -14.41
C PRO A 19 8.07 -7.40 -13.68
N ARG A 20 8.89 -6.76 -12.83
CA ARG A 20 8.50 -5.52 -12.12
C ARG A 20 7.94 -4.44 -13.06
N ARG A 21 8.45 -4.40 -14.31
CA ARG A 21 7.97 -3.51 -15.37
C ARG A 21 6.49 -3.69 -15.72
N PHE A 22 5.93 -4.89 -15.55
CA PHE A 22 4.53 -5.16 -15.90
C PHE A 22 3.56 -4.25 -15.15
N TYR A 23 3.72 -4.11 -13.83
CA TYR A 23 2.84 -3.25 -13.04
C TYR A 23 3.12 -1.77 -13.27
N GLU A 24 4.37 -1.40 -13.54
CA GLU A 24 4.75 -0.03 -13.89
C GLU A 24 4.11 0.37 -15.23
N GLU A 25 4.18 -0.48 -16.26
CA GLU A 25 3.52 -0.28 -17.56
C GLU A 25 2.00 -0.19 -17.42
N LEU A 26 1.38 -1.09 -16.64
CA LEU A 26 -0.06 -0.99 -16.34
C LEU A 26 -0.44 0.30 -15.62
N ALA A 27 0.43 0.82 -14.76
CA ALA A 27 0.18 2.06 -14.04
C ALA A 27 0.28 3.26 -14.98
N GLU A 28 1.29 3.28 -15.86
CA GLU A 28 1.47 4.30 -16.90
C GLU A 28 0.26 4.34 -17.86
N GLU A 29 -0.37 3.20 -18.12
CA GLU A 29 -1.61 3.09 -18.91
C GLU A 29 -2.89 3.44 -18.11
N GLY A 30 -2.79 3.70 -16.80
CA GLY A 30 -3.94 3.99 -15.94
C GLY A 30 -4.81 2.76 -15.61
N LEU A 31 -4.32 1.55 -15.87
CA LEU A 31 -5.07 0.30 -15.74
C LEU A 31 -4.76 -0.48 -14.46
N LEU A 32 -3.63 -0.18 -13.79
CA LEU A 32 -3.14 -0.97 -12.67
C LEU A 32 -4.16 -1.09 -11.53
N TYR A 33 -4.84 -0.01 -11.14
CA TYR A 33 -5.77 -0.06 -10.00
C TYR A 33 -6.94 -1.02 -10.27
N ALA A 34 -7.55 -0.94 -11.45
CA ALA A 34 -8.62 -1.84 -11.86
C ALA A 34 -8.13 -3.30 -11.91
N PHE A 35 -6.95 -3.53 -12.49
CA PHE A 35 -6.32 -4.84 -12.54
C PHE A 35 -6.13 -5.45 -11.14
N LEU A 36 -5.65 -4.65 -10.19
CA LEU A 36 -5.42 -5.12 -8.82
C LEU A 36 -6.73 -5.52 -8.13
N GLN A 37 -7.81 -4.76 -8.33
CA GLN A 37 -9.12 -5.08 -7.76
C GLN A 37 -9.76 -6.31 -8.40
N GLU A 38 -9.56 -6.52 -9.71
CA GLU A 38 -10.17 -7.66 -10.41
C GLU A 38 -9.39 -8.96 -10.21
N HIS A 39 -8.06 -8.91 -10.25
CA HIS A 39 -7.23 -10.11 -10.33
C HIS A 39 -6.35 -10.35 -9.10
N CYS A 40 -6.10 -9.33 -8.28
CA CYS A 40 -5.18 -9.42 -7.15
C CYS A 40 -5.80 -8.98 -5.81
N ALA A 41 -7.13 -8.82 -5.73
CA ALA A 41 -7.79 -8.25 -4.54
C ALA A 41 -7.44 -8.98 -3.24
N GLN A 42 -7.36 -10.32 -3.28
CA GLN A 42 -6.98 -11.11 -2.11
C GLN A 42 -5.53 -10.84 -1.71
N LEU A 43 -4.62 -10.76 -2.68
CA LEU A 43 -3.21 -10.52 -2.44
C LEU A 43 -2.96 -9.11 -1.90
N VAL A 44 -3.66 -8.10 -2.44
CA VAL A 44 -3.64 -6.72 -1.91
C VAL A 44 -4.13 -6.67 -0.45
N ARG A 45 -5.12 -7.49 -0.10
CA ARG A 45 -5.66 -7.53 1.26
C ARG A 45 -4.74 -8.21 2.26
N GLU A 46 -4.12 -9.32 1.87
CA GLU A 46 -3.41 -10.22 2.79
C GLU A 46 -1.90 -9.96 2.85
N ASP A 47 -1.30 -9.48 1.76
CA ASP A 47 0.14 -9.18 1.68
C ASP A 47 0.35 -7.66 1.75
N GLU A 48 0.60 -7.17 2.97
CA GLU A 48 0.90 -5.77 3.27
C GLU A 48 1.99 -5.21 2.36
N ARG A 49 3.03 -6.01 2.10
CA ARG A 49 4.19 -5.53 1.35
C ARG A 49 3.87 -5.42 -0.13
N PHE A 50 3.16 -6.40 -0.68
CA PHE A 50 2.66 -6.31 -2.04
C PHE A 50 1.76 -5.08 -2.22
N ARG A 51 0.84 -4.83 -1.27
CA ARG A 51 -0.03 -3.64 -1.30
C ARG A 51 0.78 -2.35 -1.33
N GLN A 52 1.76 -2.20 -0.43
CA GLN A 52 2.61 -1.02 -0.39
C GLN A 52 3.40 -0.82 -1.68
N ASP A 53 3.98 -1.89 -2.23
CA ASP A 53 4.71 -1.83 -3.49
C ASP A 53 3.79 -1.37 -4.64
N MET A 54 2.56 -1.89 -4.72
CA MET A 54 1.60 -1.50 -5.75
C MET A 54 1.12 -0.05 -5.59
N TYR A 55 0.88 0.40 -4.36
CA TYR A 55 0.51 1.78 -4.08
C TYR A 55 1.64 2.74 -4.45
N GLU A 56 2.90 2.38 -4.17
CA GLU A 56 4.05 3.17 -4.61
C GLU A 56 4.11 3.29 -6.14
N ILE A 57 3.86 2.20 -6.86
CA ILE A 57 3.82 2.21 -8.33
C ILE A 57 2.67 3.10 -8.83
N LEU A 58 1.45 2.97 -8.30
CA LEU A 58 0.32 3.82 -8.66
C LEU A 58 0.63 5.31 -8.44
N LEU A 59 1.18 5.67 -7.28
CA LEU A 59 1.53 7.04 -6.96
C LEU A 59 2.61 7.63 -7.86
N ARG A 60 3.55 6.80 -8.32
CA ARG A 60 4.72 7.25 -9.09
C ARG A 60 4.48 7.27 -10.59
N CYS A 61 3.75 6.29 -11.10
CA CYS A 61 3.66 5.99 -12.53
C CYS A 61 2.31 6.36 -13.13
N SER A 62 1.23 6.47 -12.33
CA SER A 62 -0.09 6.76 -12.90
C SER A 62 -0.16 8.16 -13.51
N PRO A 63 -0.72 8.30 -14.73
CA PRO A 63 -0.77 9.58 -15.44
C PRO A 63 -1.76 10.57 -14.80
N GLU A 64 -2.76 10.04 -14.09
CA GLU A 64 -3.77 10.80 -13.37
C GLU A 64 -3.86 10.32 -11.92
N PRO A 65 -4.34 11.17 -11.00
CA PRO A 65 -4.67 10.75 -9.65
C PRO A 65 -5.63 9.57 -9.66
N VAL A 66 -5.45 8.62 -8.74
CA VAL A 66 -6.30 7.44 -8.59
C VAL A 66 -7.21 7.67 -7.37
N PRO A 67 -8.46 8.17 -7.54
CA PRO A 67 -9.26 8.67 -6.42
C PRO A 67 -9.63 7.59 -5.40
N GLU A 68 -9.72 6.33 -5.84
CA GLU A 68 -9.94 5.19 -4.97
C GLU A 68 -8.76 4.97 -4.02
N LEU A 69 -7.53 4.98 -4.54
CA LEU A 69 -6.31 4.88 -3.74
C LEU A 69 -6.20 6.05 -2.76
N GLU A 70 -6.47 7.27 -3.20
CA GLU A 70 -6.42 8.45 -2.31
C GLU A 70 -7.41 8.33 -1.14
N ARG A 71 -8.61 7.79 -1.39
CA ARG A 71 -9.60 7.52 -0.34
C ARG A 71 -9.12 6.47 0.65
N GLU A 72 -8.46 5.41 0.18
CA GLU A 72 -7.88 4.39 1.05
C GLU A 72 -6.77 4.97 1.94
N LEU A 73 -5.82 5.70 1.35
CA LEU A 73 -4.73 6.35 2.09
C LEU A 73 -5.25 7.38 3.10
N LEU A 74 -6.27 8.15 2.73
CA LEU A 74 -6.90 9.11 3.65
C LEU A 74 -7.60 8.40 4.81
N ALA A 75 -8.28 7.28 4.56
CA ALA A 75 -8.91 6.49 5.62
C ALA A 75 -7.86 5.92 6.59
N GLU A 76 -6.74 5.42 6.09
CA GLU A 76 -5.62 4.94 6.90
C GLU A 76 -5.03 6.08 7.75
N LEU A 77 -4.81 7.25 7.16
CA LEU A 77 -4.31 8.43 7.87
C LEU A 77 -5.27 8.86 8.98
N CYS A 78 -6.57 8.94 8.69
CA CYS A 78 -7.59 9.27 9.68
C CYS A 78 -7.58 8.27 10.84
N ALA A 79 -7.51 6.97 10.56
CA ALA A 79 -7.44 5.93 11.59
C ALA A 79 -6.19 6.07 12.46
N ALA A 80 -5.03 6.31 11.86
CA ALA A 80 -3.77 6.51 12.58
C ALA A 80 -3.82 7.76 13.48
N LEU A 81 -4.39 8.87 12.98
CA LEU A 81 -4.55 10.09 13.75
C LEU A 81 -5.54 9.90 14.90
N SER A 82 -6.67 9.23 14.67
CA SER A 82 -7.63 8.89 15.72
C SER A 82 -6.98 8.04 16.82
N TYR A 83 -6.21 7.02 16.44
CA TYR A 83 -5.45 6.22 17.41
C TYR A 83 -4.47 7.07 18.20
N PHE A 84 -3.69 7.93 17.54
CA PHE A 84 -2.74 8.81 18.20
C PHE A 84 -3.44 9.76 19.18
N LEU A 85 -4.60 10.31 18.81
CA LEU A 85 -5.37 11.21 19.67
C LEU A 85 -5.94 10.50 20.90
N GLU A 86 -6.43 9.27 20.77
CA GLU A 86 -6.89 8.49 21.92
C GLU A 86 -5.73 8.04 22.80
N TYR A 87 -4.66 7.53 22.20
CA TYR A 87 -3.45 7.15 22.91
C TYR A 87 -2.92 8.32 23.73
N THR A 88 -2.86 9.52 23.15
CA THR A 88 -2.30 10.70 23.82
C THR A 88 -3.24 11.41 24.78
N ARG A 89 -4.50 10.99 24.86
CA ARG A 89 -5.54 11.63 25.66
C ARG A 89 -5.18 11.81 27.14
N PRO A 90 -4.62 10.81 27.86
CA PRO A 90 -4.33 10.95 29.30
C PRO A 90 -3.33 12.07 29.60
N TRP A 91 -2.32 12.27 28.75
CA TRP A 91 -1.32 13.32 28.95
C TRP A 91 -1.83 14.72 28.57
N ARG A 92 -2.82 14.82 27.68
CA ARG A 92 -3.48 16.10 27.38
C ARG A 92 -4.41 16.53 28.50
N GLU A 93 -5.12 15.58 29.10
CA GLU A 93 -6.06 15.84 30.20
C GLU A 93 -5.34 16.09 31.53
N ALA A 94 -4.22 15.41 31.81
CA ALA A 94 -3.41 15.65 33.01
C ALA A 94 -2.65 17.00 33.01
N ARG A 95 -2.65 17.74 31.89
CA ARG A 95 -2.04 19.07 31.74
C ARG A 95 -3.05 20.23 31.79
N ARG A 96 -4.35 19.94 31.89
CA ARG A 96 -5.40 20.92 32.19
C ARG A 96 -5.65 20.99 33.68
#